data_AF-A0A7X6ZHV7-F1
#
_entry.id   AF-A0A7X6ZHV7-F1
#
_cell.length_a   1.000
_cell.length_b   1.000
_cell.length_c   1.000
_cell.angle_alpha   90.00
_cell.angle_beta   90.00
_cell.angle_gamma   90.00
#
_symmetry.space_group_name_H-M   'P 1'
#
loop_
_entity.id
_entity.type
_entity.pdbx_description
1 polymer ?
#
loop_
_entity_poly.entity_id
_entity_poly.type
_entity_poly.pdbx_seq_one_letter_code
_entity_poly.pdbx_strand_id
1 'polypeptide(L)' 'MSFRNIGITELIVILIVVLVLFGAKRIPEIARALGKSLSEFKKGQVEGNITEPENEEDEENEKNSEK' A
#
# COMPACT_ATOMS: atom_id res chain seq x y z
N MET A 1 1.26 31.83 20.43
CA MET A 1 1.23 31.63 18.96
C MET A 1 2.41 30.74 18.60
N SER A 2 2.20 29.43 18.58
CA SER A 2 3.26 28.42 18.38
C SER A 2 2.76 27.32 17.44
N PHE A 3 2.41 27.70 16.20
CA PHE A 3 1.93 26.76 15.17
C PHE A 3 3.05 26.17 14.30
N ARG A 4 4.33 26.29 14.69
CA ARG A 4 5.46 25.99 13.79
C ARG A 4 6.03 24.60 13.89
N ASN A 5 5.55 23.76 14.80
CA ASN A 5 6.01 22.39 14.91
C ASN A 5 4.79 21.51 14.90
N ILE A 6 4.28 21.16 13.71
CA ILE A 6 3.37 20.00 13.59
C ILE A 6 4.20 18.81 14.03
N GLY A 7 4.05 18.46 15.31
CA GLY A 7 4.73 17.34 15.90
C GLY A 7 4.04 16.04 15.52
N ILE A 8 4.69 14.94 15.86
CA ILE A 8 4.11 13.60 15.76
C ILE A 8 2.76 13.56 16.48
N THR A 9 2.61 14.32 17.57
CA THR A 9 1.36 14.45 18.34
C THR A 9 0.20 15.02 17.51
N GLU A 10 0.38 16.14 16.81
CA GLU A 10 -0.69 16.68 15.95
C GLU A 10 -1.04 15.72 14.81
N LEU A 11 -0.04 15.06 14.22
CA LEU A 11 -0.26 14.07 13.17
C LEU A 11 -1.13 12.91 13.69
N ILE A 12 -0.83 12.39 14.89
CA ILE A 12 -1.65 11.33 15.53
C ILE A 12 -3.08 11.81 15.76
N VAL A 13 -3.29 13.04 16.22
CA VAL A 13 -4.64 13.58 16.44
C VAL A 13 -5.42 13.64 15.12
N ILE A 14 -4.79 14.14 14.06
CA ILE A 14 -5.41 14.19 12.72
C ILE A 14 -5.70 12.77 12.21
N LEU A 15 -4.76 11.84 12.39
CA LEU A 15 -4.95 10.43 12.02
C LEU A 15 -6.18 9.85 12.72
N ILE A 16 -6.31 10.04 14.03
CA ILE A 16 -7.47 9.56 14.80
C ILE A 16 -8.78 10.15 14.26
N VAL A 17 -8.84 11.45 13.97
CA VAL A 17 -10.03 12.09 13.41
C VAL A 17 -10.40 11.46 12.05
N VAL A 18 -9.42 11.27 11.16
CA VAL A 18 -9.62 10.61 9.87
C VAL A 18 -10.10 9.16 10.07
N LEU A 19 -9.51 8.42 11.01
CA LEU A 19 -9.91 7.05 11.32
C LEU A 19 -11.33 6.96 11.89
N VAL A 20 -11.80 7.96 12.62
CA VAL A 20 -13.19 7.99 13.13
C VAL A 20 -14.18 8.30 12.01
N LEU A 21 -13.85 9.25 11.13
CA LEU A 21 -14.73 9.63 10.01
C LEU A 21 -14.82 8.54 8.93
N PHE A 22 -13.69 7.98 8.54
CA PHE A 22 -13.61 7.00 7.46
C PHE A 22 -13.61 5.55 7.97
N GLY A 23 -13.22 5.30 9.22
CA GLY A 23 -13.03 3.97 9.78
C GLY A 23 -11.63 3.40 9.51
N ALA A 24 -11.08 2.67 10.49
CA ALA A 24 -9.77 2.01 10.39
C ALA A 24 -9.61 1.03 9.22
N LYS A 25 -10.72 0.51 8.69
CA LYS A 25 -10.72 -0.46 7.59
C LYS A 25 -10.64 0.20 6.20
N ARG A 26 -11.04 1.47 6.05
CA ARG A 26 -11.07 2.15 4.73
C ARG A 26 -9.69 2.55 4.23
N ILE A 27 -8.81 3.01 5.13
CA ILE A 27 -7.42 3.36 4.78
C ILE A 27 -6.67 2.17 4.12
N PRO A 28 -6.62 0.96 4.72
CA PRO A 28 -5.93 -0.18 4.10
C PRO A 28 -6.64 -0.71 2.85
N GLU A 29 -7.97 -0.61 2.77
CA GLU A 29 -8.74 -1.00 1.58
C GLU A 29 -8.38 -0.13 0.37
N ILE A 30 -8.33 1.20 0.56
CA ILE A 30 -7.91 2.16 -0.47
C ILE A 30 -6.44 1.96 -0.84
N ALA A 31 -5.56 1.78 0.15
CA ALA A 31 -4.14 1.54 -0.10
C ALA A 31 -3.91 0.26 -0.92
N ARG A 32 -4.65 -0.83 -0.65
CA ARG A 32 -4.60 -2.07 -1.44
C ARG A 32 -5.09 -1.87 -2.87
N ALA A 33 -6.22 -1.17 -3.04
CA ALA A 33 -6.77 -0.90 -4.38
C ALA A 33 -5.82 -0.02 -5.22
N LEU A 34 -5.29 1.06 -4.62
CA LEU A 34 -4.31 1.93 -5.25
C LEU A 34 -2.99 1.20 -5.53
N GLY A 35 -2.53 0.37 -4.59
CA GLY A 35 -1.31 -0.43 -4.75
C GLY A 35 -1.42 -1.42 -5.91
N LYS A 36 -2.57 -2.10 -6.04
CA LYS A 36 -2.85 -2.97 -7.19
C LYS A 36 -2.87 -2.17 -8.49
N SER A 37 -3.58 -1.04 -8.53
CA SER A 37 -3.61 -0.17 -9.71
C SER A 37 -2.23 0.33 -10.11
N LEU A 38 -1.38 0.70 -9.14
CA LEU A 38 -0.03 1.18 -9.38
C LEU A 38 0.91 0.05 -9.82
N SER A 39 0.72 -1.16 -9.29
CA SER A 39 1.46 -2.36 -9.71
C SER A 39 1.17 -2.71 -11.16
N GLU A 40 -0.11 -2.79 -11.54
CA GLU A 40 -0.52 -3.04 -12.93
C GLU A 40 -0.08 -1.90 -13.87
N PHE A 41 -0.16 -0.65 -13.41
CA PHE A 41 0.34 0.50 -14.17
C PHE A 41 1.86 0.44 -14.39
N LYS A 42 2.63 -0.03 -13.39
CA LYS A 42 4.08 -0.22 -13.53
C LYS A 42 4.40 -1.38 -14.46
N LYS A 43 3.67 -2.51 -14.36
CA LYS A 43 3.80 -3.65 -15.29
C LYS A 43 3.54 -3.24 -16.73
N GLY A 44 2.43 -2.52 -16.99
CA GLY A 44 2.11 -2.03 -18.33
C GLY A 44 3.11 -1.00 -18.88
N GLN A 45 3.77 -0.21 -18.02
CA GLN A 45 4.88 0.67 -18.43
C GLN A 45 6.15 -0.12 -18.79
N VAL A 46 6.43 -1.21 -18.07
CA VAL A 46 7.58 -2.08 -18.36
C VAL A 46 7.32 -2.89 -19.63
N GLU A 47 6.14 -3.48 -19.79
CA GLU A 47 5.72 -4.23 -20.99
C GLU A 47 5.65 -3.35 -22.24
N GLY A 48 5.34 -2.05 -22.09
CA GLY A 48 5.37 -1.07 -23.17
C GLY A 48 6.78 -0.73 -23.68
N ASN A 49 7.83 -1.01 -22.91
CA ASN A 49 9.22 -0.96 -23.36
C ASN A 49 9.68 -2.39 -23.65
N ILE A 50 9.71 -2.74 -24.94
CA ILE A 50 10.00 -4.08 -25.43
C ILE A 50 11.42 -4.51 -24.99
N THR A 51 11.58 -5.13 -23.83
CA THR A 51 12.71 -6.01 -23.47
C THR A 51 12.28 -6.92 -22.31
N GLU A 52 11.96 -8.16 -22.66
CA GLU A 52 11.97 -9.41 -21.85
C GLU A 52 11.07 -9.54 -20.58
N PRO A 53 10.37 -10.69 -20.43
CA PRO A 53 9.59 -10.99 -19.24
C PRO A 53 10.51 -11.47 -18.11
N GLU A 54 10.73 -10.61 -17.10
CA GLU A 54 11.28 -11.07 -15.82
C GLU A 54 10.15 -11.75 -15.03
N ASN A 55 10.25 -13.07 -14.96
CA ASN A 55 9.51 -13.91 -14.04
C ASN A 55 9.97 -13.56 -12.62
N GLU A 56 9.11 -12.97 -11.80
CA GLU A 56 9.34 -12.88 -10.35
C GLU A 56 8.08 -13.33 -9.59
N GLU A 57 8.12 -14.62 -9.22
CA GLU A 57 7.95 -15.11 -7.85
C GLU A 57 6.59 -14.89 -7.15
N ASP A 58 5.64 -15.78 -7.46
CA ASP A 58 4.67 -16.29 -6.48
C ASP A 58 5.28 -17.54 -5.78
N GLU A 59 6.35 -17.36 -5.00
CA GLU A 59 6.78 -18.36 -4.01
C GLU A 59 6.30 -17.97 -2.61
N GLU A 60 5.06 -18.32 -2.26
CA GLU A 60 4.73 -18.62 -0.85
C GLU A 60 3.48 -19.51 -0.73
N ASN A 61 3.56 -20.76 -1.17
CA ASN A 61 2.66 -21.80 -0.66
C ASN A 61 3.28 -23.20 -0.71
N GLU A 62 4.35 -23.45 0.06
CA GLU A 62 4.77 -24.82 0.35
C GLU A 62 5.44 -24.97 1.73
N LYS A 63 4.69 -24.73 2.81
CA LYS A 63 4.96 -25.36 4.13
C LYS A 63 3.66 -25.70 4.87
N ASN A 64 2.72 -26.37 4.19
CA ASN A 64 1.66 -27.12 4.85
C ASN A 64 1.80 -28.61 4.49
N SER A 65 1.83 -29.46 5.52
CA SER A 65 1.94 -30.94 5.49
C SER A 65 3.34 -31.45 5.14
N GLU A 66 4.14 -31.99 6.06
CA GLU A 66 3.89 -33.15 6.94
C GLU A 66 3.35 -34.35 6.14
N LYS A 67 4.24 -35.07 5.45
CA LYS A 67 4.45 -36.52 5.61
C LYS A 67 5.67 -37.04 4.85
#